data_AF-A0A379A9M3-F1
#
_entry.id   AF-A0A379A9M3-F1
#
_cell.length_a   1.000
_cell.length_b   1.000
_cell.length_c   1.000
_cell.angle_alpha   90.00
_cell.angle_beta   90.00
_cell.angle_gamma   90.00
#
_symmetry.space_group_name_H-M   'P 1'
#
loop_
_entity.id
_entity.type
_entity.pdbx_description
1 polymer ?
#
loop_
_entity_poly.entity_id
_entity_poly.type
_entity_poly.pdbx_seq_one_letter_code
_entity_poly.pdbx_strand_id
1 'polypeptide(L)' 'MKTPNDLFNRLKKMMPAGTRPKFANGEELLAWNQEQGRLRSEAIVRENRAMKMQRVNGPFRHSRAAYELLI' A
#
# COMPACT_ATOMS: atom_id res chain seq x y z
N MET A 1 -34.16 21.27 2.09
CA MET A 1 -33.15 20.20 2.31
C MET A 1 -31.96 20.45 1.41
N LYS A 2 -30.74 20.08 1.81
CA LYS A 2 -29.54 20.21 0.95
C LYS A 2 -29.57 19.12 -0.11
N THR A 3 -29.32 19.48 -1.36
CA THR A 3 -29.31 18.54 -2.49
C THR A 3 -27.90 17.93 -2.69
N PRO A 4 -27.78 16.79 -3.38
CA PRO A 4 -26.47 16.26 -3.78
C PRO A 4 -25.63 17.29 -4.55
N ASN A 5 -26.26 18.13 -5.36
CA ASN A 5 -25.58 19.17 -6.12
C ASN A 5 -24.95 20.23 -5.19
N ASP A 6 -25.64 20.61 -4.11
CA ASP A 6 -25.11 21.55 -3.12
C ASP A 6 -23.86 20.99 -2.41
N LEU A 7 -23.83 19.68 -2.17
CA LEU A 7 -22.68 19.00 -1.60
C LEU A 7 -21.46 19.05 -2.54
N PHE A 8 -21.64 18.67 -3.81
CA PHE A 8 -20.55 18.69 -4.80
C PHE A 8 -20.03 20.11 -5.06
N ASN A 9 -20.91 21.11 -5.08
CA ASN A 9 -20.51 22.51 -5.24
C ASN A 9 -19.64 23.00 -4.07
N ARG A 10 -19.97 22.59 -2.84
CA ARG A 10 -19.14 22.90 -1.66
C ARG A 10 -17.80 22.18 -1.70
N LEU A 11 -17.79 20.90 -2.08
CA LEU A 11 -16.56 20.13 -2.26
C LEU A 11 -15.64 20.80 -3.29
N LYS A 12 -16.18 21.20 -4.45
CA LYS A 12 -15.43 21.87 -5.52
C LYS A 12 -14.79 23.19 -5.07
N LYS A 13 -15.44 23.95 -4.17
CA LYS A 13 -14.87 25.19 -3.60
C LYS A 13 -13.66 24.96 -2.69
N MET A 14 -13.55 23.78 -2.06
CA MET A 14 -12.42 23.42 -1.20
C MET A 14 -11.27 22.78 -1.98
N MET A 15 -11.52 22.27 -3.19
CA MET A 15 -10.49 21.63 -4.01
C MET A 15 -9.65 22.67 -4.76
N PRO A 16 -8.37 22.37 -5.06
CA PRO A 16 -7.55 23.20 -5.92
C PRO A 16 -8.18 23.42 -7.30
N ALA A 17 -7.94 24.59 -7.89
CA ALA A 17 -8.40 24.92 -9.24
C ALA A 17 -7.89 23.89 -10.27
N GLY A 18 -8.76 23.47 -11.18
CA GLY A 18 -8.42 22.46 -12.20
C GLY A 18 -8.54 21.01 -11.75
N THR A 19 -8.84 20.73 -10.47
CA THR A 19 -9.06 19.36 -9.99
C THR A 19 -10.25 18.71 -10.69
N ARG A 20 -10.07 17.51 -11.24
CA ARG A 20 -11.12 16.72 -11.90
C ARG A 20 -11.37 15.43 -11.12
N PRO A 21 -12.60 14.88 -11.14
CA PRO A 21 -12.85 13.54 -10.63
C PRO A 21 -11.92 12.55 -11.31
N LYS A 22 -11.29 11.68 -10.52
CA LYS A 22 -10.38 10.67 -11.04
C LYS A 22 -11.11 9.57 -11.82
N PHE A 23 -12.35 9.29 -11.46
CA PHE A 23 -13.18 8.24 -12.06
C PHE A 23 -14.52 8.81 -12.49
N ALA A 24 -15.03 8.36 -13.64
CA ALA A 24 -16.33 8.76 -14.16
C ALA A 24 -17.45 7.80 -13.74
N ASN A 25 -17.12 6.55 -13.43
CA ASN A 25 -18.08 5.50 -13.08
C ASN A 25 -17.51 4.52 -12.03
N GLY A 26 -18.39 3.66 -11.51
CA GLY A 26 -18.03 2.70 -10.45
C GLY A 26 -17.17 1.53 -10.94
N GLU A 27 -17.28 1.15 -12.22
CA GLU A 27 -16.50 0.05 -12.79
C GLU A 27 -15.01 0.42 -12.88
N GLU A 28 -14.72 1.63 -13.34
CA GLU A 28 -13.37 2.20 -13.40
C GLU A 28 -12.73 2.28 -12.01
N LEU A 29 -13.51 2.74 -11.01
CA LEU A 29 -13.08 2.78 -9.62
C LEU A 29 -12.74 1.38 -9.09
N LEU A 30 -13.58 0.40 -9.38
CA LEU A 30 -13.40 -0.97 -8.90
C LEU A 30 -12.17 -1.62 -9.54
N ALA A 31 -12.00 -1.49 -10.86
CA ALA A 31 -10.84 -1.99 -11.58
C ALA A 31 -9.54 -1.36 -11.04
N TRP A 32 -9.53 -0.05 -10.82
CA TRP A 32 -8.37 0.63 -10.24
C TRP A 32 -8.07 0.13 -8.82
N ASN A 33 -9.09 -0.03 -7.98
CA ASN A 33 -8.92 -0.49 -6.60
C ASN A 33 -8.33 -1.91 -6.53
N GLN A 34 -8.79 -2.81 -7.39
CA GLN A 34 -8.25 -4.18 -7.47
C GLN A 34 -6.77 -4.18 -7.87
N GLU A 35 -6.39 -3.37 -8.86
CA GLU A 35 -5.00 -3.29 -9.31
C GLU A 35 -4.09 -2.69 -8.23
N GLN A 36 -4.53 -1.63 -7.54
CA GLN A 36 -3.77 -1.09 -6.40
C GLN A 36 -3.65 -2.11 -5.26
N GLY A 37 -4.71 -2.87 -4.99
CA GLY A 37 -4.69 -3.94 -4.00
C GLY A 37 -3.67 -5.03 -4.35
N ARG A 38 -3.58 -5.43 -5.62
CA ARG A 38 -2.59 -6.40 -6.11
C ARG A 38 -1.17 -5.90 -5.88
N LEU A 39 -0.86 -4.69 -6.35
CA LEU A 39 0.46 -4.08 -6.19
C LEU A 39 0.87 -3.96 -4.72
N ARG A 40 -0.05 -3.53 -3.86
CA ARG A 40 0.22 -3.39 -2.43
C ARG A 40 0.44 -4.73 -1.75
N SER A 41 -0.34 -5.75 -2.13
CA SER A 41 -0.21 -7.10 -1.59
C SER A 41 1.15 -7.71 -1.95
N GLU A 42 1.61 -7.53 -3.19
CA GLU A 42 2.94 -7.98 -3.61
C GLU A 42 4.06 -7.32 -2.82
N ALA A 43 3.96 -6.01 -2.58
CA ALA A 43 4.92 -5.28 -1.74
C ALA A 43 4.96 -5.83 -0.30
N ILE A 44 3.79 -6.06 0.31
CA ILE A 44 3.67 -6.64 1.66
C ILE A 44 4.31 -8.04 1.72
N VAL A 45 4.07 -8.89 0.71
CA VAL A 45 4.68 -10.23 0.67
C VAL A 45 6.21 -10.14 0.61
N ARG A 46 6.75 -9.22 -0.19
CA ARG A 46 8.19 -8.98 -0.27
C ARG A 46 8.76 -8.54 1.09
N GLU A 47 8.13 -7.57 1.73
CA GLU A 47 8.53 -7.07 3.05
C GLU A 47 8.47 -8.16 4.11
N ASN A 48 7.39 -8.97 4.12
CA ASN A 48 7.24 -10.09 5.05
C ASN A 48 8.33 -11.15 4.87
N ARG A 49 8.73 -11.46 3.63
CA ARG A 49 9.84 -12.38 3.36
C ARG A 49 11.16 -11.83 3.90
N ALA A 50 11.45 -10.55 3.65
CA ALA A 50 12.66 -9.91 4.15
C ALA A 50 12.71 -9.89 5.69
N MET A 51 11.61 -9.51 6.35
CA MET A 51 11.50 -9.55 7.80
C MET A 51 11.64 -10.97 8.37
N LYS A 52 11.04 -11.98 7.71
CA LYS A 52 11.18 -13.37 8.13
C LYS A 52 12.63 -13.84 8.05
N MET A 53 13.35 -13.50 6.98
CA MET A 53 14.78 -13.81 6.84
C MET A 53 15.61 -13.14 7.93
N GLN A 54 15.33 -11.88 8.28
CA GLN A 54 16.00 -11.19 9.40
C GLN A 54 15.70 -11.86 10.74
N ARG A 55 14.46 -12.24 11.00
CA ARG A 55 14.06 -12.92 12.25
C ARG A 55 14.65 -14.32 12.39
N VAL A 56 14.75 -15.07 11.28
CA VAL A 56 15.35 -16.42 11.29
C VAL A 56 16.87 -16.32 11.34
N ASN A 57 17.52 -15.48 10.53
CA ASN A 57 18.98 -15.41 10.44
C ASN A 57 19.63 -14.53 11.52
N GLY A 58 18.86 -13.67 12.20
CA GLY A 58 19.30 -12.83 13.33
C GLY A 58 19.88 -13.63 14.51
N PRO A 59 19.21 -14.68 15.01
CA PRO A 59 19.77 -15.55 16.04
C PRO A 59 20.93 -16.43 15.53
N PHE A 60 20.97 -16.81 14.25
CA PHE A 60 22.10 -17.59 13.69
C PHE A 60 23.39 -16.80 13.54
N ARG A 61 23.33 -15.46 13.45
CA ARG A 61 24.52 -14.61 13.41
C ARG A 61 25.26 -14.49 14.74
N HIS A 62 24.65 -14.88 15.86
CA HIS A 62 25.24 -14.80 17.21
C HIS A 62 25.43 -16.17 17.86
N SER A 63 25.21 -17.26 17.11
CA SER A 63 25.54 -18.61 17.53
C SER A 63 27.05 -18.80 17.47
N ARG A 64 27.70 -19.04 18.62
CA ARG A 64 29.14 -19.41 18.73
C ARG A 64 29.55 -20.53 17.75
N ALA A 65 28.62 -21.42 17.39
CA ALA A 65 28.88 -22.55 16.49
C ALA A 65 29.18 -22.13 15.03
N ALA A 66 28.82 -20.92 14.60
CA ALA A 66 29.14 -20.44 13.25
C ALA A 66 30.59 -19.91 13.11
N TYR A 67 31.23 -19.53 14.23
CA TYR A 67 32.61 -19.02 14.22
C TYR A 67 33.66 -20.13 14.34
N GLU A 68 33.29 -21.33 14.83
CA GLU A 68 34.21 -22.47 14.99
C GLU A 68 34.38 -23.32 13.71
N LEU A 69 33.53 -23.13 12.69
CA LEU A 69 33.61 -23.87 11.40
C LEU A 69 34.35 -23.08 10.28
N LEU A 70 35.01 -21.98 10.64
CA LEU A 70 35.71 -21.08 9.70
C LEU A 70 37.21 -20.92 10.00
N ILE A 71 37.80 -21.89 10.72
CA ILE A 71 39.24 -22.06 10.96
C ILE A 71 39.69 -23.44 10.48
#